data_AF-A0A7V6E7K7-F1
#
_entry.id   AF-A0A7V6E7K7-F1
#
_cell.length_a   1.000
_cell.length_b   1.000
_cell.length_c   1.000
_cell.angle_alpha   90.00
_cell.angle_beta   90.00
_cell.angle_gamma   90.00
#
_symmetry.space_group_name_H-M   'P 1'
#
loop_
_entity.id
_entity.type
_entity.pdbx_description
1 polymer ?
#
loop_
_entity_poly.entity_id
_entity_poly.type
_entity_poly.pdbx_seq_one_letter_code
_entity_poly.pdbx_strand_id
1 'polypeptide(L)'
;MELKDLFNDEKGKIVMLVFDGLGGAPFGEKRMTELEAASIPNMDKLAKESALGLMVMTDYGIAPGSGPGHMALFGYDPLKTNVGRGVLEALGVGHTQ
;
A
#
# COMPACT_ATOMS: atom_id res chain seq x y z
N MET A 1 16.35 -11.24 -8.53
CA MET A 1 15.31 -12.20 -8.13
C MET A 1 14.16 -11.99 -9.09
N GLU A 2 13.80 -13.02 -9.85
CA GLU A 2 12.67 -12.98 -10.78
C GLU A 2 11.37 -13.32 -10.02
N LEU A 3 10.21 -12.86 -10.51
CA LEU A 3 8.92 -13.09 -9.83
C LEU A 3 8.61 -14.59 -9.63
N LYS A 4 9.04 -15.42 -10.58
CA LYS A 4 8.92 -16.88 -10.53
C LYS A 4 9.72 -17.51 -9.38
N ASP A 5 10.80 -16.86 -8.94
CA ASP A 5 11.65 -17.34 -7.84
C ASP A 5 10.97 -17.13 -6.47
N LEU A 6 9.91 -16.32 -6.42
CA LEU A 6 9.07 -16.08 -5.23
C LEU A 6 7.86 -17.01 -5.15
N PHE A 7 7.59 -17.82 -6.18
CA PHE A 7 6.42 -18.68 -6.21
C PHE A 7 6.66 -19.90 -5.30
N ASN A 8 5.75 -20.12 -4.35
CA ASN A 8 5.75 -21.30 -3.49
C ASN A 8 4.35 -21.90 -3.46
N ASP A 9 4.22 -23.16 -3.89
CA ASP A 9 2.96 -23.91 -3.91
C ASP A 9 2.55 -24.43 -2.51
N GLU A 10 3.41 -24.30 -1.50
CA GLU A 10 3.07 -24.61 -0.13
C GLU A 10 2.11 -23.58 0.46
N LYS A 11 1.07 -24.06 1.16
CA LYS A 11 0.06 -23.21 1.82
C LYS A 11 0.66 -22.45 3.00
N GLY A 12 1.29 -21.31 2.72
CA GLY A 12 1.79 -20.36 3.71
C GLY A 12 0.73 -19.39 4.21
N LYS A 13 1.14 -18.51 5.13
CA LYS A 13 0.35 -17.34 5.55
C LYS A 13 0.89 -16.10 4.85
N ILE A 14 0.00 -15.23 4.40
CA ILE A 14 0.37 -13.94 3.80
C ILE A 14 0.19 -12.85 4.86
N VAL A 15 1.20 -11.99 5.01
CA VAL A 15 1.13 -10.78 5.84
C VAL A 15 1.23 -9.58 4.90
N MET A 16 0.17 -8.76 4.84
CA MET A 16 0.16 -7.50 4.11
C MET A 16 0.27 -6.34 5.10
N LEU A 17 1.38 -5.61 5.06
CA LEU A 17 1.62 -4.44 5.90
C LEU A 17 1.41 -3.17 5.08
N VAL A 18 0.48 -2.32 5.52
CA VAL A 18 0.14 -1.06 4.85
C VAL A 18 0.60 0.10 5.72
N PHE A 19 1.49 0.94 5.17
CA PHE A 19 1.90 2.20 5.79
C PHE A 19 1.10 3.33 5.14
N ASP A 20 0.13 3.89 5.88
CA ASP A 20 -0.71 4.98 5.35
C ASP A 20 0.14 6.23 5.08
N GLY A 21 -0.05 6.84 3.91
CA GLY A 21 0.69 8.04 3.50
C GLY A 21 2.20 7.87 3.37
N LEU A 22 2.73 6.66 3.13
CA LEU A 22 4.19 6.42 3.05
C LEU A 22 4.88 7.16 1.88
N GLY A 23 4.14 7.41 0.80
CA GLY A 23 4.66 8.10 -0.38
C GLY A 23 5.08 9.53 -0.05
N GLY A 24 6.29 9.89 -0.46
CA GLY A 24 6.89 11.20 -0.21
C GLY A 24 7.28 11.94 -1.47
N ALA A 25 7.57 13.23 -1.34
CA ALA A 25 8.10 14.05 -2.44
C ALA A 25 9.53 14.51 -2.14
N PRO A 26 10.45 14.45 -3.12
CA PRO A 26 11.82 14.93 -2.93
C PRO A 26 11.88 16.38 -2.44
N PHE A 27 12.51 16.60 -1.29
CA PHE A 27 12.59 17.91 -0.65
C PHE A 27 14.02 18.23 -0.15
N GLY A 28 14.29 19.52 0.07
CA GLY A 28 15.57 20.02 0.58
C GLY A 28 16.74 19.90 -0.39
N GLU A 29 17.95 20.26 0.07
CA GLU A 29 19.15 20.28 -0.76
C GLU A 29 19.54 18.90 -1.30
N LYS A 30 19.33 17.85 -0.50
CA LYS A 30 19.63 16.47 -0.87
C LYS A 30 18.60 15.84 -1.81
N ARG A 31 17.44 16.50 -2.02
CA ARG A 31 16.38 16.03 -2.93
C ARG A 31 15.92 14.60 -2.59
N MET A 32 15.73 14.32 -1.31
CA MET A 32 15.28 13.01 -0.81
C MET A 32 13.81 13.08 -0.38
N THR A 33 13.09 11.99 -0.53
CA THR A 33 11.80 11.76 0.14
C THR A 33 12.00 11.52 1.63
N GLU A 34 10.92 11.62 2.40
CA GLU A 34 10.90 11.32 3.83
C GLU A 34 11.36 9.88 4.12
N LEU A 35 10.97 8.94 3.25
CA LEU A 35 11.33 7.53 3.38
C LEU A 35 12.83 7.29 3.15
N GLU A 36 13.41 7.95 2.15
CA GLU A 36 14.84 7.85 1.86
C GLU A 36 15.69 8.52 2.96
N ALA A 37 15.18 9.59 3.58
CA ALA A 37 15.89 10.29 4.65
C ALA A 37 15.83 9.57 6.00
N ALA A 38 14.87 8.66 6.20
CA ALA A 38 14.68 7.94 7.44
C ALA A 38 15.75 6.86 7.68
N SER A 39 16.07 6.58 8.94
CA SER A 39 16.92 5.45 9.32
C SER A 39 16.06 4.19 9.49
N ILE A 40 16.00 3.35 8.46
CA ILE A 40 15.08 2.21 8.34
C ILE A 40 15.82 0.89 8.00
N PRO A 41 16.80 0.46 8.83
CA PRO A 41 17.71 -0.64 8.48
C PRO A 41 17.01 -1.98 8.22
N ASN A 42 15.89 -2.25 8.88
CA ASN A 42 15.12 -3.48 8.68
C ASN A 42 14.41 -3.49 7.32
N MET A 43 13.85 -2.34 6.91
CA MET A 43 13.17 -2.23 5.63
C MET A 43 14.17 -2.22 4.48
N ASP A 44 15.33 -1.56 4.66
CA ASP A 44 16.43 -1.60 3.70
C ASP A 44 16.96 -3.02 3.48
N LYS A 45 17.09 -3.81 4.56
CA LYS A 45 17.49 -5.21 4.47
C LYS A 45 16.44 -6.03 3.72
N LEU A 46 15.17 -5.90 4.10
CA LEU A 46 14.07 -6.62 3.46
C LEU A 46 14.00 -6.29 1.96
N ALA A 47 14.15 -5.03 1.59
CA ALA A 47 14.13 -4.57 0.20
C ALA A 47 15.23 -5.18 -0.65
N LYS A 48 16.44 -5.38 -0.10
CA LYS A 48 17.58 -6.02 -0.81
C LYS A 48 17.36 -7.50 -1.11
N GLU A 49 16.54 -8.17 -0.31
CA GLU A 49 16.27 -9.62 -0.41
C GLU A 49 14.91 -9.91 -1.08
N SER A 50 14.17 -8.88 -1.51
CA SER A 50 12.80 -9.00 -2.02
C SER A 50 12.66 -8.48 -3.46
N ALA A 51 11.49 -8.72 -4.08
CA ALA A 51 11.06 -7.98 -5.26
C ALA A 51 10.43 -6.65 -4.86
N LEU A 52 10.79 -5.57 -5.56
CA LEU A 52 10.28 -4.22 -5.35
C LEU A 52 9.47 -3.77 -6.58
N GLY A 53 8.52 -2.86 -6.36
CA GLY A 53 7.71 -2.31 -7.43
C GLY A 53 6.98 -1.04 -6.99
N LEU A 54 6.35 -0.38 -7.95
CA LEU A 54 5.45 0.74 -7.73
C LEU A 54 4.01 0.30 -7.88
N MET A 55 3.13 0.81 -7.03
CA MET A 55 1.71 0.49 -7.03
C MET A 55 0.89 1.71 -7.44
N VAL A 56 0.03 1.55 -8.44
CA VAL A 56 -0.99 2.55 -8.80
C VAL A 56 -2.31 2.09 -8.21
N MET A 57 -2.80 2.83 -7.22
CA MET A 57 -3.98 2.43 -6.44
C MET A 57 -5.30 2.69 -7.15
N THR A 58 -5.36 3.65 -8.06
CA THR A 58 -6.60 4.03 -8.76
C THR A 58 -6.32 4.28 -10.23
N ASP A 59 -5.64 5.38 -10.53
CA ASP A 59 -5.12 5.69 -11.86
C ASP A 59 -3.97 6.69 -11.74
N TYR A 60 -3.23 6.89 -12.83
CA TYR A 60 -2.16 7.88 -12.89
C TYR A 60 -2.71 9.29 -12.65
N GLY A 61 -2.11 10.00 -11.70
CA GLY A 61 -2.53 11.36 -11.34
C GLY A 61 -3.79 11.43 -10.48
N ILE A 62 -4.40 10.30 -10.10
CA ILE A 62 -5.53 10.26 -9.16
C ILE A 62 -5.02 9.87 -7.79
N ALA A 63 -5.06 10.81 -6.84
CA ALA A 63 -4.77 10.51 -5.44
C ALA A 63 -5.94 9.72 -4.82
N PRO A 64 -5.71 8.49 -4.33
CA PRO A 64 -6.75 7.71 -3.68
C PRO A 64 -7.09 8.29 -2.29
N GLY A 65 -8.38 8.36 -1.96
CA GLY A 65 -8.79 8.45 -0.56
C GLY A 65 -8.60 7.10 0.15
N SER A 66 -8.50 7.10 1.48
CA SER A 66 -8.22 5.87 2.26
C SER A 66 -9.23 4.74 2.00
N GLY A 67 -10.52 5.06 1.78
CA GLY A 67 -11.55 4.07 1.45
C GLY A 67 -11.26 3.32 0.14
N PRO A 68 -11.32 4.00 -1.02
CA PRO A 68 -10.99 3.38 -2.31
C PRO A 68 -9.60 2.76 -2.36
N GLY A 69 -8.61 3.36 -1.68
CA GLY A 69 -7.26 2.80 -1.57
C GLY A 69 -7.26 1.42 -0.91
N HIS A 70 -7.91 1.26 0.25
CA HIS A 70 -7.99 -0.05 0.90
C HIS A 70 -8.75 -1.07 0.04
N MET A 71 -9.82 -0.66 -0.65
CA MET A 71 -10.56 -1.54 -1.55
C MET A 71 -9.68 -2.08 -2.69
N ALA A 72 -8.84 -1.22 -3.29
CA ALA A 72 -7.88 -1.64 -4.32
C ALA A 72 -6.86 -2.66 -3.81
N LEU A 73 -6.33 -2.49 -2.59
CA LEU A 73 -5.39 -3.46 -1.99
C LEU A 73 -5.99 -4.85 -1.81
N PHE A 74 -7.30 -4.92 -1.53
CA PHE A 74 -8.02 -6.19 -1.40
C PHE A 74 -8.56 -6.74 -2.74
N GLY A 75 -8.19 -6.13 -3.88
CA GLY A 75 -8.51 -6.62 -5.21
C GLY A 75 -9.85 -6.14 -5.77
N TYR A 76 -10.52 -5.19 -5.12
CA TYR A 76 -11.72 -4.56 -5.65
C TYR A 76 -11.35 -3.42 -6.60
N ASP A 77 -12.12 -3.27 -7.67
CA ASP A 77 -11.98 -2.11 -8.58
C ASP A 77 -12.43 -0.83 -7.85
N PRO A 78 -11.54 0.13 -7.57
CA PRO A 78 -11.86 1.33 -6.80
C PRO A 78 -12.78 2.31 -7.56
N LEU A 79 -12.86 2.22 -8.89
CA LEU A 79 -13.73 3.05 -9.72
C LEU A 79 -15.16 2.51 -9.75
N LYS A 80 -15.34 1.20 -9.58
CA LYS A 80 -16.67 0.56 -9.50
C LYS A 80 -17.17 0.43 -8.07
N THR A 81 -16.27 0.20 -7.13
CA THR A 81 -16.59 -0.07 -5.72
C THR A 81 -16.63 1.23 -4.93
N ASN A 82 -17.71 2.00 -5.12
CA ASN A 82 -17.91 3.24 -4.38
C ASN A 82 -18.66 2.97 -3.07
N VAL A 83 -17.92 2.62 -2.02
CA VAL A 83 -18.46 2.59 -0.65
C VAL A 83 -18.33 3.98 -0.05
N GLY A 84 -19.44 4.63 0.25
CA GLY A 84 -19.43 5.96 0.84
C GLY A 84 -18.70 5.98 2.19
N ARG A 85 -17.94 7.05 2.45
CA ARG A 85 -17.18 7.21 3.71
C ARG A 85 -18.04 6.96 4.95
N GLY A 86 -19.27 7.46 4.97
CA GLY A 86 -20.18 7.25 6.10
C GLY A 86 -20.46 5.77 6.41
N VAL A 87 -20.53 4.92 5.40
CA VAL A 87 -20.72 3.47 5.59
C VAL A 87 -19.47 2.85 6.21
N LEU A 88 -18.28 3.19 5.71
CA LEU A 88 -17.00 2.69 6.25
C LEU A 88 -16.79 3.12 7.70
N GLU A 89 -17.07 4.38 8.02
CA GLU A 89 -16.93 4.92 9.39
C GLU A 89 -17.94 4.27 10.35
N ALA A 90 -19.19 4.05 9.90
CA ALA A 90 -20.21 3.35 10.69
C ALA A 90 -19.80 1.90 11.00
N LEU A 91 -19.30 1.18 10.00
CA LEU A 91 -18.74 -0.16 10.21
C LEU A 91 -17.52 -0.13 11.14
N GLY A 92 -16.68 0.90 11.06
CA GLY A 92 -15.51 1.09 11.91
C GLY A 92 -15.84 1.24 13.40
N VAL A 93 -17.02 1.77 13.75
CA VAL A 93 -17.51 1.82 15.14
C VAL A 93 -18.37 0.62 15.52
N GLY A 94 -18.44 -0.41 14.67
CA GLY A 94 -19.20 -1.63 14.92
C GLY A 94 -20.70 -1.53 14.63
N HIS A 95 -21.15 -0.46 13.95
CA HIS A 95 -22.53 -0.38 13.50
C HIS A 95 -22.75 -1.35 12.33
N THR A 96 -23.38 -2.47 12.64
CA THR A 96 -23.80 -3.49 11.67
C THR A 96 -25.33 -3.55 11.73
N GLN A 97 -26.00 -3.37 10.59
CA GLN A 97 -27.44 -3.59 10.45
C GLN A 97 -27.71 -5.05 10.09
#